data_AF-A0A0D8HHA4-F1
#
_entry.id   AF-A0A0D8HHA4-F1
#
_cell.length_a   1.000
_cell.length_b   1.000
_cell.length_c   1.000
_cell.angle_alpha   90.00
_cell.angle_beta   90.00
_cell.angle_gamma   90.00
#
_symmetry.space_group_name_H-M   'P 1'
#
loop_
_entity.id
_entity.type
_entity.pdbx_description
1 polymer ?
#
loop_
_entity_poly.entity_id
_entity_poly.type
_entity_poly.pdbx_seq_one_letter_code
_entity_poly.pdbx_strand_id
1 'polypeptide(L)' 'MGRWPGDKYRLSYEEVAAAIASVCSAEVVVALDLFCQICFAWLTGNGDVHAKNISVVKSLSGLWSLSLAYDLVSTLF' A
#
# COMPACT_ATOMS: atom_id res chain seq x y z
N MET A 1 -8.04 2.10 -8.53
CA MET A 1 -8.10 0.76 -9.16
C MET A 1 -9.50 0.34 -9.61
N GLY A 2 -10.60 0.98 -9.17
CA GLY A 2 -11.94 0.70 -9.73
C GLY A 2 -12.49 -0.71 -9.46
N ARG A 3 -12.02 -1.38 -8.41
CA ARG A 3 -12.44 -2.74 -8.01
C ARG A 3 -13.59 -2.68 -7.00
N TRP A 4 -14.38 -3.76 -6.92
CA TRP A 4 -15.41 -3.90 -5.91
C TRP A 4 -14.78 -3.95 -4.50
N PRO A 5 -15.36 -3.34 -3.44
CA PRO A 5 -14.74 -3.32 -2.12
C PRO A 5 -14.43 -4.70 -1.52
N GLY A 6 -15.21 -5.73 -1.89
CA GLY A 6 -14.98 -7.11 -1.47
C GLY A 6 -13.76 -7.77 -2.11
N ASP A 7 -13.21 -7.20 -3.19
CA ASP A 7 -12.02 -7.70 -3.87
C ASP A 7 -10.71 -7.29 -3.15
N LYS A 8 -10.79 -6.68 -1.95
CA LYS A 8 -9.62 -6.15 -1.23
C LYS A 8 -8.50 -7.16 -1.01
N TYR A 9 -8.81 -8.45 -0.88
CA TYR A 9 -7.85 -9.56 -0.74
C TYR A 9 -7.46 -10.22 -2.06
N ARG A 10 -8.10 -9.85 -3.17
CA ARG A 10 -7.91 -10.49 -4.49
C ARG A 10 -6.81 -9.83 -5.32
N LEU A 11 -6.25 -8.73 -4.83
CA LEU A 11 -5.16 -8.03 -5.48
C LEU A 11 -3.84 -8.48 -4.87
N SER A 12 -2.90 -8.86 -5.74
CA SER A 12 -1.52 -9.12 -5.37
C SER A 12 -0.80 -7.83 -4.96
N TYR A 13 0.27 -7.95 -4.19
CA TYR A 13 1.09 -6.80 -3.83
C TYR A 13 1.73 -6.15 -5.05
N GLU A 14 2.06 -6.95 -6.07
CA GLU A 14 2.61 -6.50 -7.36
C GLU A 14 1.60 -5.65 -8.13
N GLU A 15 0.33 -6.07 -8.19
CA GLU A 15 -0.75 -5.27 -8.81
C GLU A 15 -0.95 -3.94 -8.07
N VAL A 16 -0.94 -3.97 -6.73
CA VAL A 16 -1.06 -2.76 -5.92
C VAL A 16 0.16 -1.86 -6.15
N ALA A 17 1.37 -2.40 -6.13
CA ALA A 17 2.60 -1.65 -6.35
C ALA A 17 2.63 -0.97 -7.72
N ALA A 18 2.27 -1.70 -8.79
CA ALA A 18 2.18 -1.13 -10.13
C ALA A 18 1.14 0.01 -10.20
N ALA A 19 -0.03 -0.18 -9.58
CA ALA A 19 -1.08 0.84 -9.57
C ALA A 19 -0.65 2.10 -8.79
N ILE A 20 -0.04 1.93 -7.62
CA ILE A 20 0.43 3.03 -6.77
C ILE A 20 1.58 3.78 -7.46
N ALA A 21 2.58 3.06 -8.00
CA ALA A 21 3.69 3.66 -8.73
C ALA A 21 3.19 4.52 -9.89
N SER A 22 2.25 4.01 -10.71
CA SER A 22 1.75 4.71 -11.90
C SER A 22 1.03 6.04 -11.65
N VAL A 23 0.57 6.29 -10.41
CA VAL A 23 -0.15 7.53 -10.06
C VAL A 23 0.71 8.50 -9.26
N CYS A 24 1.82 8.04 -8.69
CA CYS A 24 2.68 8.85 -7.85
C CYS A 24 3.78 9.55 -8.64
N SER A 25 4.24 10.69 -8.16
CA SER A 25 5.23 11.51 -8.88
C SER A 25 6.66 10.96 -8.84
N ALA A 26 6.96 10.03 -7.93
CA ALA A 26 8.28 9.42 -7.75
C ALA A 26 8.16 7.89 -7.68
N GLU A 27 7.95 7.24 -8.83
CA GLU A 27 7.58 5.82 -8.94
C GLU A 27 8.53 4.88 -8.18
N VAL A 28 9.85 5.00 -8.39
CA VAL A 28 10.85 4.11 -7.77
C VAL A 28 10.89 4.27 -6.25
N VAL A 29 10.81 5.52 -5.77
CA VAL A 29 10.81 5.81 -4.33
C VAL A 29 9.57 5.22 -3.68
N VAL A 30 8.41 5.41 -4.31
CA VAL A 30 7.13 4.91 -3.83
C VAL A 30 7.05 3.38 -3.84
N ALA A 31 7.63 2.74 -4.85
CA ALA A 31 7.73 1.29 -4.89
C ALA A 31 8.59 0.74 -3.74
N LEU A 32 9.73 1.39 -3.44
CA LEU A 32 10.59 1.03 -2.32
C LEU A 32 9.89 1.26 -0.97
N ASP A 33 9.21 2.38 -0.79
CA ASP A 33 8.48 2.70 0.44
C ASP A 33 7.37 1.68 0.70
N LEU A 34 6.61 1.31 -0.34
CA LEU A 34 5.58 0.28 -0.25
C LEU A 34 6.17 -1.10 0.09
N PHE A 35 7.29 -1.46 -0.54
CA PHE A 35 8.00 -2.70 -0.21
C PHE A 35 8.41 -2.74 1.26
N CYS A 36 8.95 -1.65 1.79
CA CYS A 36 9.29 -1.51 3.21
C CYS A 36 8.05 -1.68 4.12
N GLN A 37 6.89 -1.10 3.76
CA GLN A 37 5.64 -1.28 4.52
C GLN A 37 5.18 -2.75 4.52
N ILE A 38 5.27 -3.44 3.38
CA ILE A 38 4.91 -4.87 3.26
C ILE A 38 5.87 -5.73 4.07
N CYS A 39 7.19 -5.48 3.99
CA CYS A 39 8.18 -6.19 4.80
C CYS A 39 7.94 -5.98 6.30
N PHE A 40 7.62 -4.75 6.72
CA PHE A 40 7.27 -4.46 8.10
C PHE A 40 6.05 -5.26 8.56
N ALA A 41 4.97 -5.25 7.77
CA ALA A 41 3.77 -6.03 8.03
C ALA A 41 4.08 -7.53 8.15
N TRP A 42 4.90 -8.07 7.25
CA TRP A 42 5.33 -9.47 7.30
C TRP A 42 6.14 -9.78 8.57
N LEU A 43 7.14 -8.95 8.90
CA LEU A 43 8.00 -9.13 10.08
C LEU A 43 7.24 -9.04 11.40
N THR A 44 6.20 -8.20 11.46
CA THR A 44 5.37 -8.00 12.66
C THR A 44 4.17 -8.96 12.72
N GLY A 45 3.99 -9.81 11.71
CA GLY A 45 2.93 -10.79 11.65
C GLY A 45 1.55 -10.18 11.42
N ASN A 46 1.44 -9.11 10.64
CA ASN A 46 0.17 -8.55 10.21
C ASN A 46 -0.43 -9.38 9.06
N GLY A 47 -1.32 -10.31 9.40
CA GLY A 47 -2.01 -11.19 8.45
C GLY A 47 -3.19 -10.55 7.71
N ASP A 48 -3.52 -9.28 7.97
CA ASP A 48 -4.69 -8.61 7.38
C ASP A 48 -4.33 -7.43 6.46
N VAL A 49 -3.07 -7.27 6.07
CA VAL A 49 -2.71 -6.24 5.08
C VAL A 49 -3.30 -6.58 3.72
N HIS A 50 -4.27 -5.77 3.30
CA HIS A 50 -4.95 -5.90 2.02
C HIS A 50 -4.96 -4.57 1.25
N ALA A 51 -5.43 -4.56 0.00
CA ALA A 51 -5.32 -3.39 -0.88
C ALA A 51 -5.93 -2.09 -0.34
N LYS A 52 -6.88 -2.14 0.61
CA LYS A 52 -7.47 -0.95 1.25
C LYS A 52 -6.63 -0.38 2.42
N ASN A 53 -5.61 -1.08 2.90
CA ASN A 53 -4.65 -0.57 3.89
C ASN A 53 -3.51 0.21 3.24
N ILE A 54 -3.48 0.28 1.91
CA ILE A 54 -2.47 0.98 1.14
C ILE A 54 -3.17 2.13 0.42
N SER A 55 -2.74 3.36 0.69
CA SER A 55 -3.32 4.57 0.12
C SER A 55 -2.27 5.50 -0.47
N VAL A 56 -2.72 6.37 -1.37
CA VAL A 56 -1.96 7.53 -1.84
C VAL A 56 -2.61 8.80 -1.32
N VAL A 57 -1.77 9.81 -1.06
CA VAL A 57 -2.20 11.13 -0.62
C VAL A 57 -1.70 12.19 -1.59
N LYS A 58 -2.50 13.23 -1.81
CA LYS A 58 -2.13 14.38 -2.63
C LYS A 58 -1.62 15.49 -1.73
N SER A 59 -0.42 15.99 -1.99
CA SER A 59 0.13 17.15 -1.31
C SER A 59 -0.60 18.45 -1.72
N LEU A 60 -0.35 19.53 -0.97
CA LEU A 60 -0.81 20.88 -1.36
C LEU A 60 -0.20 21.34 -2.69
N SER A 61 0.99 20.85 -3.05
CA SER A 61 1.62 21.09 -4.37
C SER A 61 0.98 20.26 -5.50
N GLY A 62 0.04 19.38 -5.17
CA GLY A 62 -0.71 18.57 -6.13
C GLY A 62 -0.02 17.27 -6.54
N LEU A 63 1.10 16.93 -5.93
CA LEU A 63 1.84 15.68 -6.19
C LEU A 63 1.23 14.53 -5.37
N TRP A 64 1.18 13.35 -5.97
CA TRP A 64 0.71 12.14 -5.30
C TRP A 64 1.91 11.35 -4.75
N SER A 65 1.80 10.89 -3.51
CA SER A 65 2.77 10.01 -2.84
C SER A 65 2.06 8.89 -2.10
N LEU A 66 2.81 7.86 -1.71
CA LEU A 66 2.33 6.86 -0.75
C LEU A 66 1.94 7.56 0.57
N SER A 67 0.86 7.13 1.20
CA SER A 67 0.51 7.59 2.55
C SER A 67 1.41 6.95 3.60
N LEU A 68 1.42 7.52 4.80
CA LEU A 68 1.91 6.79 5.98
C LEU A 68 1.13 5.47 6.13
N ALA A 69 1.80 4.45 6.66
CA ALA A 69 1.17 3.19 6.97
C ALA A 69 0.15 3.34 8.11
N TYR A 70 -0.93 2.58 8.05
CA TYR A 70 -1.99 2.55 9.05
C TYR A 70 -2.56 1.13 9.16
N ASP A 71 -3.36 0.88 10.20
CA ASP A 71 -3.94 -0.44 10.47
C ASP A 71 -2.86 -1.54 10.63
N LEU A 72 -1.82 -1.19 11.37
CA LEU A 72 -0.68 -2.05 11.69
C LEU A 72 -1.01 -2.90 12.91
N VAL A 73 -1.64 -4.05 12.69
CA VAL A 73 -2.02 -5.01 13.73
C VAL A 73 -1.15 -6.25 13.65
N SER A 74 -0.81 -6.85 14.80
CA SER A 74 -0.19 -8.18 14.80
C SER A 74 -1.27 -9.24 14.95
N THR A 75 -1.19 -10.29 14.14
CA THR A 75 -2.07 -11.46 14.19
C THR A 75 -1.37 -12.71 14.74
N LEU A 76 -0.15 -12.53 15.26
CA LEU A 76 0.57 -13.57 15.99
C LEU A 76 -0.02 -13.69 17.41
N PHE A 77 -0.15 -14.93 17.87
CA PHE A 77 -0.66 -15.31 19.20
C PHE A 77 0.48 -15.73 20.13
#